data_AF-E3SC23-F1
#
_entry.id   AF-E3SC23-F1
#
_cell.length_a   1.000
_cell.length_b   1.000
_cell.length_c   1.000
_cell.angle_alpha   90.00
_cell.angle_beta   90.00
_cell.angle_gamma   90.00
#
_symmetry.space_group_name_H-M   'P 1'
#
loop_
_entity.id
_entity.type
_entity.pdbx_description
1 polymer ?
#
loop_
_entity_poly.entity_id
_entity_poly.type
_entity_poly.pdbx_seq_one_letter_code
_entity_poly.pdbx_strand_id
1 'polypeptide(L)'
;GVANTCAVIESGSTDLSVLKPGNYKFTKFCMEPSSFTVKEESQFKGGETEFVNTKLMTRLTYTLDDMNGQFAVASNGQVDFIEEEGIDYAPVTVQLPGGERVPFLFTVKELKASGTLQGFSGDFTVPSYRGSTFLDPKGRGGS
;
A
#
# COMPACT_ATOMS: atom_id res chain seq x y z
N GLY A 1 19.22 -6.37 0.39
CA GLY A 1 17.91 -6.13 1.01
C GLY A 1 17.58 -4.66 1.16
N VAL A 2 18.58 -3.84 1.51
CA VAL A 2 18.45 -2.39 1.77
C VAL A 2 17.71 -1.61 0.68
N ALA A 3 17.81 -1.98 -0.60
CA ALA A 3 17.05 -1.29 -1.65
C ALA A 3 15.52 -1.44 -1.55
N ASN A 4 15.01 -2.38 -0.74
CA ASN A 4 13.57 -2.58 -0.52
C ASN A 4 13.14 -2.03 0.87
N THR A 5 13.96 -1.19 1.51
CA THR A 5 13.63 -0.60 2.80
C THR A 5 13.45 0.91 2.69
N CYS A 6 12.45 1.47 3.36
CA CYS A 6 12.27 2.91 3.42
C CYS A 6 13.33 3.57 4.32
N ALA A 7 13.64 4.84 4.06
CA ALA A 7 14.54 5.60 4.91
C ALA A 7 13.92 5.84 6.29
N VAL A 8 14.71 5.62 7.34
CA VAL A 8 14.32 5.93 8.72
C VAL A 8 14.82 7.32 9.10
N ILE A 9 13.93 8.14 9.67
CA ILE A 9 14.30 9.46 10.21
C ILE A 9 14.90 9.25 11.61
N GLU A 10 16.23 9.22 11.72
CA GLU A 10 16.91 9.00 13.02
C GLU A 10 16.84 10.22 13.95
N SER A 11 16.71 11.42 13.40
CA SER A 11 16.68 12.68 14.13
C SER A 11 15.52 13.56 13.69
N GLY A 12 14.78 14.13 14.64
CA GLY A 12 13.63 14.99 14.37
C GLY A 12 12.80 15.22 15.62
N SER A 13 11.57 15.70 15.43
CA SER A 13 10.58 15.86 16.51
C SER A 13 9.36 14.99 16.23
N THR A 14 8.80 14.41 17.29
CA THR A 14 7.48 13.76 17.24
C THR A 14 6.33 14.76 17.46
N ASP A 15 6.63 16.01 17.78
CA ASP A 15 5.65 17.08 17.85
C ASP A 15 5.21 17.48 16.44
N LEU A 16 4.01 17.07 16.06
CA LEU A 16 3.46 17.32 14.72
C LEU A 16 3.12 18.81 14.50
N SER A 17 3.00 19.62 15.56
CA SER A 17 2.68 21.05 15.43
C SER A 17 3.81 21.89 14.85
N VAL A 18 5.03 21.34 14.79
CA VAL A 18 6.18 21.99 14.15
C VAL A 18 6.03 22.09 12.63
N LEU A 19 5.17 21.27 12.03
CA LEU A 19 4.87 21.31 10.62
C LEU A 19 3.95 22.51 10.34
N LYS A 20 4.49 23.50 9.62
CA LYS A 20 3.76 24.73 9.34
C LYS A 20 2.57 24.46 8.41
N PRO A 21 1.47 25.20 8.56
CA PRO A 21 0.42 25.23 7.54
C PRO A 21 0.99 25.71 6.21
N GLY A 22 0.54 25.09 5.11
CA GLY A 22 0.99 25.42 3.76
C GLY A 22 0.78 24.28 2.78
N ASN A 23 1.11 24.56 1.52
CA ASN A 23 1.08 23.58 0.45
C ASN A 23 2.50 23.05 0.21
N TYR A 24 2.65 21.75 0.35
CA TYR A 24 3.88 21.02 0.12
C TYR A 24 3.74 20.14 -1.11
N LYS A 25 4.89 19.83 -1.70
CA LYS A 25 5.04 18.67 -2.57
C LYS A 25 5.83 17.64 -1.78
N PHE A 26 5.31 16.41 -1.70
CA PHE A 26 6.10 15.31 -1.21
C PHE A 26 6.84 14.67 -2.38
N THR A 27 8.07 14.24 -2.12
CA THR A 27 8.89 13.50 -3.08
C THR A 27 9.51 12.32 -2.37
N LYS A 28 9.75 11.23 -3.11
CA LYS A 28 10.36 10.01 -2.54
C LYS A 28 9.56 9.41 -1.38
N PHE A 29 8.23 9.51 -1.48
CA PHE A 29 7.36 8.87 -0.51
C PHE A 29 7.45 7.35 -0.71
N CYS A 30 7.71 6.65 0.40
CA CYS A 30 8.00 5.22 0.43
C CYS A 30 7.08 4.53 1.44
N MET A 31 6.52 3.38 1.05
CA MET A 31 5.74 2.51 1.91
C MET A 31 6.34 1.09 1.90
N GLU A 32 6.87 0.68 3.06
CA GLU A 32 7.42 -0.66 3.30
C GLU A 32 6.47 -1.47 4.20
N PRO A 33 5.65 -2.36 3.64
CA PRO A 33 4.87 -3.32 4.42
C PRO A 33 5.75 -4.19 5.33
N SER A 34 5.39 -4.26 6.62
CA SER A 34 6.04 -5.14 7.60
C SER A 34 5.36 -6.51 7.72
N SER A 35 4.08 -6.61 7.39
CA SER A 35 3.30 -7.84 7.43
C SER A 35 2.18 -7.84 6.40
N PHE A 36 1.85 -9.02 5.87
CA PHE A 36 0.67 -9.24 5.06
C PHE A 36 -0.23 -10.27 5.74
N THR A 37 -1.47 -9.87 6.03
CA THR A 37 -2.51 -10.76 6.53
C THR A 37 -3.64 -10.85 5.52
N VAL A 38 -4.18 -12.05 5.33
CA VAL A 38 -5.29 -12.28 4.40
C VAL A 38 -6.50 -12.74 5.18
N LYS A 39 -7.66 -12.18 4.87
CA LYS A 39 -8.92 -12.63 5.45
C LYS A 39 -9.33 -13.95 4.78
N GLU A 40 -9.25 -15.04 5.52
CA GLU A 40 -9.53 -16.39 5.03
C GLU A 40 -10.90 -16.87 5.54
N GLU A 41 -11.68 -17.53 4.68
CA GLU A 41 -12.89 -18.21 5.12
C GLU A 41 -12.56 -19.42 5.98
N SER A 42 -13.31 -19.61 7.06
CA SER A 42 -13.14 -20.78 7.92
C SER A 42 -13.32 -22.07 7.12
N GLN A 43 -12.36 -22.99 7.28
CA GLN A 43 -12.44 -24.35 6.73
C GLN A 43 -13.58 -25.17 7.37
N PHE A 44 -14.09 -24.72 8.51
CA PHE A 44 -15.22 -25.33 9.21
C PHE A 44 -16.53 -24.64 8.86
N LYS A 45 -17.58 -25.46 8.69
CA LYS A 45 -18.95 -24.98 8.43
C LYS A 45 -19.43 -24.12 9.60
N GLY A 46 -19.68 -22.83 9.33
CA GLY A 46 -20.16 -21.86 10.32
C GLY A 46 -19.07 -21.19 11.17
N GLY A 47 -17.79 -21.36 10.83
CA GLY A 47 -16.71 -20.63 11.51
C GLY A 47 -16.57 -19.19 11.02
N GLU A 48 -15.95 -18.35 11.84
CA GLU A 48 -15.74 -16.93 11.55
C GLU A 48 -14.61 -16.69 10.55
N THR A 49 -14.71 -15.59 9.81
CA THR A 49 -13.72 -15.16 8.82
C THR A 49 -12.70 -14.26 9.50
N GLU A 50 -11.45 -14.70 9.62
CA GLU A 50 -10.39 -13.99 10.34
C GLU A 50 -9.21 -13.67 9.44
N PHE A 51 -8.42 -12.66 9.82
CA PHE A 51 -7.15 -12.36 9.18
C PHE A 51 -6.07 -13.31 9.68
N VAL A 52 -5.50 -14.10 8.77
CA VAL A 52 -4.42 -15.04 9.09
C VAL A 52 -3.07 -14.49 8.65
N ASN A 53 -2.03 -14.84 9.41
CA ASN A 53 -0.65 -14.55 9.06
C ASN A 53 -0.23 -15.35 7.83
N THR A 54 0.54 -14.72 6.95
CA THR A 54 0.98 -15.34 5.69
C THR A 54 2.50 -15.36 5.56
N LYS A 55 3.00 -16.18 4.64
CA LYS A 55 4.42 -16.18 4.25
C LYS A 55 4.59 -15.50 2.91
N LEU A 56 5.47 -14.50 2.84
CA LEU A 56 5.78 -13.80 1.59
C LEU A 56 6.56 -14.70 0.62
N MET A 57 6.07 -14.83 -0.63
CA MET A 57 6.67 -15.69 -1.65
C MET A 57 7.48 -14.94 -2.71
N THR A 58 7.20 -13.64 -2.92
CA THR A 58 7.80 -12.82 -4.00
C THR A 58 9.14 -12.18 -3.63
N ARG A 59 9.75 -12.54 -2.49
CA ARG A 59 11.01 -11.94 -1.99
C ARG A 59 10.85 -10.42 -1.80
N LEU A 60 11.92 -9.65 -1.95
CA LEU A 60 11.99 -8.22 -1.65
C LEU A 60 11.56 -7.36 -2.85
N THR A 61 10.28 -7.42 -3.20
CA THR A 61 9.71 -6.70 -4.36
C THR A 61 8.37 -6.04 -4.04
N TYR A 62 8.14 -5.68 -2.77
CA TYR A 62 6.81 -5.29 -2.25
C TYR A 62 6.74 -3.86 -1.73
N THR A 63 7.87 -3.16 -1.65
CA THR A 63 7.92 -1.76 -1.20
C THR A 63 7.47 -0.85 -2.34
N LEU A 64 6.59 0.11 -2.02
CA LEU A 64 6.25 1.21 -2.93
C LEU A 64 7.24 2.34 -2.65
N ASP A 65 7.78 2.96 -3.68
CA ASP A 65 8.88 3.92 -3.53
C ASP A 65 8.82 4.99 -4.62
N ASP A 66 9.60 6.05 -4.41
CA ASP A 66 9.72 7.19 -5.32
C ASP A 66 8.38 7.83 -5.72
N MET A 67 7.38 7.75 -4.82
CA MET A 67 6.07 8.37 -5.00
C MET A 67 6.12 9.88 -4.74
N ASN A 68 5.43 10.63 -5.59
CA ASN A 68 5.37 12.08 -5.55
C ASN A 68 3.92 12.56 -5.60
N GLY A 69 3.69 13.76 -5.09
CA GLY A 69 2.37 14.36 -5.11
C GLY A 69 2.25 15.59 -4.22
N GLN A 70 1.02 15.89 -3.81
CA GLN A 70 0.67 17.09 -3.07
C GLN A 70 0.30 16.76 -1.63
N PHE A 71 0.75 17.62 -0.72
CA PHE A 71 0.44 17.53 0.69
C PHE A 71 0.12 18.92 1.24
N ALA A 72 -1.16 19.19 1.49
CA ALA A 72 -1.60 20.45 2.06
C ALA A 72 -1.86 20.29 3.55
N VAL A 73 -1.38 21.26 4.34
CA VAL A 73 -1.63 21.35 5.78
C VAL A 73 -2.36 22.66 6.06
N ALA A 74 -3.58 22.56 6.56
CA ALA A 74 -4.37 23.72 6.96
C ALA A 74 -3.97 24.23 8.36
N SER A 75 -4.32 25.48 8.68
CA SER A 75 -4.01 26.12 9.96
C SER A 75 -4.64 25.45 11.18
N ASN A 76 -5.70 24.66 10.97
CA ASN A 76 -6.37 23.86 11.99
C ASN A 76 -5.81 22.43 12.11
N GLY A 77 -4.70 22.11 11.41
CA GLY A 77 -4.08 20.79 11.41
C GLY A 77 -4.78 19.75 10.51
N GLN A 78 -5.76 20.17 9.69
CA GLN A 78 -6.29 19.32 8.64
C GLN A 78 -5.26 19.12 7.52
N VAL A 79 -5.31 17.93 6.92
CA VAL A 79 -4.37 17.46 5.91
C VAL A 79 -5.15 16.99 4.69
N ASP A 80 -4.65 17.35 3.51
CA ASP A 80 -5.01 16.72 2.24
C ASP A 80 -3.76 16.16 1.57
N PHE A 81 -3.76 14.85 1.32
CA PHE A 81 -2.68 14.08 0.70
C PHE A 81 -3.17 13.52 -0.64
N ILE A 82 -2.47 13.84 -1.71
CA ILE A 82 -2.82 13.40 -3.07
C ILE A 82 -1.58 12.80 -3.72
N GLU A 83 -1.63 11.50 -4.00
CA GLU A 83 -0.65 10.79 -4.81
C GLU A 83 -0.87 11.08 -6.31
N GLU A 84 0.21 11.31 -7.05
CA GLU A 84 0.17 11.69 -8.47
C GLU A 84 0.99 10.75 -9.36
N GLU A 85 2.17 10.34 -8.92
CA GLU A 85 3.09 9.49 -9.70
C GLU A 85 4.07 8.72 -8.81
N GLY A 86 4.65 7.64 -9.34
CA GLY A 86 5.74 6.90 -8.72
C GLY A 86 5.63 5.40 -8.93
N ILE A 87 6.35 4.63 -8.11
CA ILE A 87 6.17 3.18 -8.01
C ILE A 87 5.07 2.92 -6.98
N ASP A 88 3.83 3.15 -7.40
CA ASP A 88 2.61 3.16 -6.60
C ASP A 88 1.89 1.80 -6.57
N TYR A 89 2.46 0.76 -7.17
CA TYR A 89 2.00 -0.62 -7.06
C TYR A 89 3.14 -1.65 -7.08
N ALA A 90 2.90 -2.79 -6.41
CA ALA A 90 3.78 -3.95 -6.37
C ALA A 90 2.97 -5.26 -6.43
N PRO A 91 3.23 -6.15 -7.40
CA PRO A 91 2.62 -7.47 -7.42
C PRO A 91 3.23 -8.34 -6.32
N VAL A 92 2.38 -8.80 -5.40
CA VAL A 92 2.78 -9.60 -4.25
C VAL A 92 2.05 -10.93 -4.28
N THR A 93 2.77 -12.00 -3.94
CA THR A 93 2.16 -13.30 -3.65
C THR A 93 2.54 -13.71 -2.25
N VAL A 94 1.54 -14.05 -1.46
CA VAL A 94 1.71 -14.65 -0.13
C VAL A 94 1.16 -16.06 -0.11
N GLN A 95 1.61 -16.85 0.84
CA GLN A 95 1.16 -18.21 1.06
C GLN A 95 0.47 -18.31 2.42
N LEU A 96 -0.78 -18.78 2.42
CA LEU A 96 -1.58 -19.06 3.60
C LEU A 96 -1.05 -20.29 4.35
N PRO A 97 -1.39 -20.45 5.64
CA PRO A 97 -1.33 -21.74 6.31
C PRO A 97 -2.07 -22.79 5.46
N GLY A 98 -1.47 -23.95 5.21
CA GLY A 98 -2.05 -24.98 4.32
C GLY A 98 -1.56 -24.92 2.87
N GLY A 99 -0.87 -23.86 2.47
CA GLY A 99 -0.11 -23.84 1.20
C GLY A 99 -0.79 -23.16 0.02
N GLU A 100 -2.03 -22.69 0.19
CA GLU A 100 -2.69 -21.83 -0.79
C GLU A 100 -1.90 -20.54 -1.02
N ARG A 101 -1.82 -20.11 -2.28
CA ARG A 101 -1.12 -18.88 -2.68
C ARG A 101 -2.12 -17.85 -3.16
N VAL A 102 -2.09 -16.68 -2.52
CA VAL A 102 -2.97 -15.56 -2.84
C VAL A 102 -2.13 -14.47 -3.49
N PRO A 103 -2.25 -14.25 -4.81
CA PRO A 103 -1.66 -13.11 -5.49
C PRO A 103 -2.54 -11.88 -5.34
N PHE A 104 -1.93 -10.73 -5.08
CA PHE A 104 -2.61 -9.44 -5.03
C PHE A 104 -1.68 -8.32 -5.49
N LEU A 105 -2.25 -7.15 -5.78
CA LEU A 105 -1.51 -5.95 -6.11
C LEU A 105 -1.52 -5.05 -4.88
N PHE A 106 -0.40 -4.95 -4.17
CA PHE A 106 -0.25 -3.93 -3.13
C PHE A 106 -0.10 -2.58 -3.82
N THR A 107 -0.97 -1.62 -3.54
CA THR A 107 -0.99 -0.34 -4.27
C THR A 107 -1.61 0.76 -3.44
N VAL A 108 -1.24 2.00 -3.77
CA VAL A 108 -1.92 3.23 -3.35
C VAL A 108 -2.19 4.14 -4.55
N LYS A 109 -2.47 3.54 -5.72
CA LYS A 109 -2.72 4.27 -6.96
C LYS A 109 -3.84 5.29 -6.80
N GLU A 110 -3.57 6.52 -7.23
CA GLU A 110 -4.56 7.62 -7.21
C GLU A 110 -5.07 7.91 -5.79
N LEU A 111 -4.25 7.63 -4.76
CA LEU A 111 -4.61 7.84 -3.36
C LEU A 111 -4.96 9.30 -3.11
N LYS A 112 -6.17 9.51 -2.61
CA LYS A 112 -6.65 10.79 -2.09
C LYS A 112 -7.10 10.60 -0.66
N ALA A 113 -6.32 11.14 0.26
CA ALA A 113 -6.55 10.95 1.69
C ALA A 113 -6.62 12.29 2.41
N SER A 114 -7.56 12.40 3.35
CA SER A 114 -7.76 13.61 4.15
C SER A 114 -7.93 13.25 5.62
N GLY A 115 -7.64 14.20 6.50
CA GLY A 115 -7.82 14.01 7.93
C GLY A 115 -6.92 14.94 8.74
N THR A 116 -6.33 14.42 9.81
CA THR A 116 -5.43 15.19 10.69
C THR A 116 -4.01 14.67 10.61
N LEU A 117 -3.04 15.43 11.12
CA LEU A 117 -1.66 14.94 11.24
C LEU A 117 -1.55 13.69 12.13
N GLN A 118 -2.49 13.46 13.06
CA GLN A 118 -2.54 12.24 13.87
C GLN A 118 -3.06 11.02 13.11
N GLY A 119 -3.74 11.24 11.99
CA GLY A 119 -4.34 10.18 11.19
C GLY A 119 -5.22 10.77 10.09
N PHE A 120 -4.96 10.32 8.88
CA PHE A 120 -5.74 10.63 7.69
C PHE A 120 -6.01 9.35 6.91
N SER A 121 -7.13 9.33 6.21
CA SER A 121 -7.62 8.15 5.49
C SER A 121 -8.16 8.56 4.13
N GLY A 122 -8.12 7.64 3.19
CA GLY A 122 -8.53 7.89 1.83
C GLY A 122 -8.74 6.61 1.06
N ASP A 123 -9.36 6.77 -0.10
CA ASP A 123 -9.54 5.70 -1.06
C ASP A 123 -8.42 5.75 -2.10
N PHE A 124 -8.13 4.57 -2.66
CA PHE A 124 -7.18 4.37 -3.74
C PHE A 124 -7.74 3.31 -4.69
N THR A 125 -7.25 3.31 -5.91
CA THR A 125 -7.68 2.36 -6.94
C THR A 125 -6.85 1.07 -6.82
N VAL A 126 -7.53 -0.08 -6.85
CA VAL A 126 -6.89 -1.39 -7.01
C VAL A 126 -7.17 -1.92 -8.42
N PRO A 127 -6.26 -1.72 -9.38
CA PRO A 127 -6.41 -2.30 -10.71
C PRO A 127 -6.45 -3.82 -10.66
N SER A 128 -6.98 -4.43 -11.73
CA SER A 128 -6.86 -5.87 -11.93
C SER A 128 -5.38 -6.30 -11.86
N TYR A 129 -5.10 -7.33 -11.07
CA TYR A 129 -3.76 -7.92 -10.94
C TYR A 129 -3.19 -8.40 -12.29
N ARG A 130 -4.06 -8.80 -13.22
CA ARG A 130 -3.70 -9.14 -14.60
C ARG A 130 -4.25 -8.08 -15.55
N GLY A 131 -3.39 -7.57 -16.43
CA GLY A 131 -3.80 -6.62 -17.48
C GLY A 131 -4.73 -7.25 -18.51
N SER A 132 -5.41 -6.43 -19.31
CA SER A 132 -6.40 -6.86 -20.31
C SER A 132 -5.84 -7.80 -21.39
N THR A 133 -4.55 -7.69 -21.69
CA THR A 133 -3.82 -8.52 -22.66
C THR A 133 -3.23 -9.80 -22.05
N PHE A 134 -3.45 -10.06 -20.76
CA PHE A 134 -3.04 -11.30 -20.13
C PHE A 134 -3.81 -12.48 -20.75
N LEU A 135 -3.06 -13.54 -21.10
CA LEU A 135 -3.63 -14.78 -21.61
C LEU A 135 -3.52 -15.86 -20.54
N ASP A 136 -4.62 -16.56 -20.30
CA ASP A 136 -4.61 -17.75 -19.48
C ASP A 136 -3.90 -18.93 -20.20
N PRO A 137 -3.63 -20.06 -19.52
CA PRO A 137 -2.97 -21.21 -20.14
C PRO A 137 -3.71 -21.84 -21.34
N LYS A 138 -4.95 -21.41 -21.62
CA LYS A 138 -5.75 -21.83 -22.77
C LYS A 138 -5.85 -20.75 -23.85
N GLY A 139 -5.07 -19.69 -23.74
CA GLY A 139 -5.03 -18.59 -24.70
C GLY A 139 -6.25 -17.68 -24.65
N ARG A 140 -7.03 -17.71 -23.57
CA ARG A 140 -8.20 -16.83 -23.38
C ARG A 140 -7.72 -15.52 -22.75
N GLY A 141 -8.14 -14.39 -23.31
CA GLY A 141 -7.81 -13.03 -22.84
C GLY A 141 -9.04 -12.13 -22.81
N GLY A 142 -8.87 -10.92 -22.30
CA GLY A 142 -9.96 -9.93 -22.18
C GLY A 142 -10.06 -8.94 -23.33
N SER A 143 -8.98 -8.73 -24.10
CA SER A 143 -8.90 -7.77 -25.22
C SER A 143 -8.23 -8.37 -26.45
#